data_AF-A0A7S2XEI6-F1
#
_entry.id   AF-A0A7S2XEI6-F1
#
_cell.length_a   1.000
_cell.length_b   1.000
_cell.length_c   1.000
_cell.angle_alpha   90.00
_cell.angle_beta   90.00
_cell.angle_gamma   90.00
#
_symmetry.space_group_name_H-M   'P 1'
#
loop_
_entity.id
_entity.type
_entity.pdbx_description
1 polymer ?
#
loop_
_entity_poly.entity_id
_entity_poly.type
_entity_poly.pdbx_seq_one_letter_code
_entity_poly.pdbx_strand_id
1 'polypeptide(L)'
;KLSFVLIASAAALVRMPLKKLERTARQEFRASGYAAVPLAKANGDNVPINDYMDAQYYGEIDIGTPPQKFQVVFDTGSSNLWIPNKNEGTIFNTHHRYDSSKSSTYVKNGTKF
;
A
#
# COMPACT_ATOMS: atom_id res chain seq x y z
N LYS A 1 7.76 65.28 8.38
CA LYS A 1 7.52 64.57 7.10
C LYS A 1 7.82 63.10 7.35
N LEU A 2 6.77 62.28 7.50
CA LEU A 2 6.89 60.86 7.81
C LEU A 2 6.65 60.09 6.51
N SER A 3 7.61 59.26 6.09
CA SER A 3 7.50 58.43 4.89
C SER A 3 7.52 56.97 5.29
N PHE A 4 6.45 56.24 4.96
CA PHE A 4 6.38 54.78 5.05
C PHE A 4 6.89 54.18 3.74
N VAL A 5 7.80 53.21 3.85
CA VAL A 5 8.20 52.33 2.72
C VAL A 5 7.46 51.01 2.88
N LEU A 6 6.63 50.67 1.91
CA LEU A 6 5.93 49.38 1.83
C LEU A 6 6.77 48.45 0.95
N ILE A 7 7.34 47.39 1.51
CA ILE A 7 8.02 46.34 0.74
C ILE A 7 6.99 45.23 0.48
N ALA A 8 6.48 45.15 -0.74
CA ALA A 8 5.67 44.01 -1.19
C ALA A 8 6.62 42.90 -1.65
N SER A 9 6.63 41.75 -0.98
CA SER A 9 7.34 40.58 -1.50
C SER A 9 6.51 39.96 -2.63
N ALA A 10 7.00 40.03 -3.86
CA ALA A 10 6.40 39.31 -4.97
C ALA A 10 6.63 37.80 -4.79
N ALA A 11 5.58 37.03 -4.56
CA ALA A 11 5.63 35.58 -4.68
C ALA A 11 5.87 35.22 -6.16
N ALA A 12 7.09 34.77 -6.50
CA ALA A 12 7.39 34.31 -7.85
C ALA A 12 6.78 32.92 -8.08
N LEU A 13 5.92 32.81 -9.08
CA LEU A 13 5.34 31.52 -9.50
C LEU A 13 6.39 30.73 -10.30
N VAL A 14 6.94 29.67 -9.72
CA VAL A 14 7.83 28.73 -10.43
C VAL A 14 6.96 27.73 -11.20
N ARG A 15 7.08 27.72 -12.53
CA ARG A 15 6.43 26.72 -13.40
C ARG A 15 7.44 25.63 -13.78
N MET A 16 7.26 24.41 -13.25
CA MET A 16 8.03 23.26 -13.70
C MET A 16 7.30 22.54 -14.85
N PRO A 17 7.89 22.45 -16.06
CA PRO A 17 7.28 21.72 -17.16
C PRO A 17 7.30 20.21 -16.87
N LEU A 18 6.15 19.56 -16.99
CA LEU A 18 6.05 18.10 -16.87
C LEU A 18 6.47 17.45 -18.19
N LYS A 19 7.47 16.58 -18.14
CA LYS A 19 7.83 15.69 -19.26
C LYS A 19 7.09 14.37 -19.11
N LYS A 20 6.45 13.92 -20.18
CA LYS A 20 5.86 12.58 -20.23
C LYS A 20 6.98 11.55 -20.23
N LEU A 21 6.94 10.60 -19.30
CA LEU A 21 7.83 9.46 -19.29
C LEU A 21 7.23 8.35 -20.17
N GLU A 22 8.05 7.74 -21.02
CA GLU A 22 7.65 6.63 -21.91
C GLU A 22 7.30 5.36 -21.11
N ARG A 23 7.89 5.21 -19.93
CA ARG A 23 7.58 4.15 -18.97
C ARG A 23 7.02 4.77 -17.69
N THR A 24 6.04 4.08 -17.12
CA THR A 24 5.57 4.41 -15.77
C THR A 24 6.70 4.20 -14.75
N ALA A 25 6.67 4.93 -13.63
CA ALA A 25 7.63 4.73 -12.54
C ALA A 25 7.69 3.25 -12.10
N ARG A 26 6.55 2.55 -12.14
CA ARG A 26 6.42 1.11 -11.84
C ARG A 26 7.16 0.23 -12.85
N GLN A 27 7.15 0.59 -14.13
CA GLN A 27 7.87 -0.15 -15.18
C GLN A 27 9.37 0.11 -15.11
N GLU A 28 9.80 1.34 -14.87
CA GLU A 28 11.21 1.67 -14.64
C GLU A 28 11.77 0.95 -13.42
N PHE A 29 11.03 0.92 -12.32
CA PHE A 29 11.45 0.22 -11.10
C PHE A 29 11.54 -1.30 -11.27
N ARG A 30 10.58 -1.91 -11.99
CA ARG A 30 10.68 -3.33 -12.31
C ARG A 30 11.87 -3.64 -13.22
N ALA A 31 12.21 -2.72 -14.12
CA ALA A 31 13.34 -2.86 -15.02
C ALA A 31 14.70 -2.64 -14.32
N SER A 32 14.75 -1.88 -13.22
CA SER A 32 15.99 -1.59 -12.48
C SER A 32 16.48 -2.74 -11.60
N GLY A 33 15.76 -3.87 -11.55
CA GLY A 33 16.23 -5.09 -10.90
C GLY A 33 16.15 -5.08 -9.37
N TYR A 34 15.48 -4.10 -8.76
CA TYR A 34 15.02 -4.17 -7.38
C TYR A 34 13.86 -5.18 -7.28
N ALA A 35 14.19 -6.45 -7.42
CA ALA A 35 13.31 -7.53 -6.97
C ALA A 35 13.22 -7.45 -5.44
N ALA A 36 12.05 -7.76 -4.88
CA ALA A 36 11.85 -7.88 -3.44
C ALA A 36 13.00 -8.70 -2.84
N VAL A 37 13.90 -8.02 -2.11
CA VAL A 37 14.99 -8.69 -1.41
C VAL A 37 14.38 -9.23 -0.13
N PRO A 38 14.40 -10.56 0.10
CA PRO A 38 13.91 -11.11 1.36
C PRO A 38 14.78 -10.54 2.49
N LEU A 39 14.21 -9.67 3.34
CA LEU A 39 14.93 -9.22 4.53
C LEU A 39 15.13 -10.40 5.49
N ALA A 40 16.32 -10.44 6.09
CA ALA A 40 16.91 -11.60 6.76
C ALA A 40 15.99 -12.27 7.81
N LYS A 41 16.12 -13.60 7.89
CA LYS A 41 15.44 -14.48 8.84
C LYS A 41 16.03 -14.29 10.25
N ALA A 42 15.25 -13.79 11.20
CA ALA A 42 15.62 -13.66 12.62
C ALA A 42 15.02 -14.82 13.44
N ASN A 43 15.70 -15.40 14.41
CA ASN A 43 15.20 -16.60 15.13
C ASN A 43 13.84 -16.35 15.85
N GLY A 44 12.72 -16.75 15.23
CA GLY A 44 11.32 -16.56 15.66
C GLY A 44 10.32 -16.98 14.57
N ASP A 45 9.00 -16.78 14.78
CA ASP A 45 7.95 -16.90 13.74
C ASP A 45 8.15 -15.80 12.70
N ASN A 46 9.10 -16.01 11.80
CA ASN A 46 9.46 -15.05 10.77
C ASN A 46 8.33 -14.91 9.77
N VAL A 47 7.82 -13.69 9.63
CA VAL A 47 6.98 -13.32 8.49
C VAL A 47 7.89 -12.65 7.45
N PRO A 48 8.10 -13.27 6.28
CA PRO A 48 8.86 -12.64 5.21
C PRO A 48 8.23 -11.30 4.80
N ILE A 49 9.05 -10.26 4.76
CA ILE A 49 8.65 -8.93 4.30
C ILE A 49 9.31 -8.66 2.95
N ASN A 50 8.49 -8.26 1.99
CA ASN A 50 8.89 -7.84 0.66
C ASN A 50 8.89 -6.33 0.58
N ASP A 51 9.91 -5.77 -0.08
CA ASP A 51 9.93 -4.38 -0.48
C ASP A 51 9.21 -4.18 -1.81
N TYR A 52 8.42 -3.11 -1.90
CA TYR A 52 7.88 -2.59 -3.13
C TYR A 52 8.28 -1.12 -3.28
N MET A 53 9.26 -0.87 -4.16
CA MET A 53 9.67 0.48 -4.55
C MET A 53 10.26 1.34 -3.44
N ASP A 54 10.82 0.74 -2.38
CA ASP A 54 11.22 1.46 -1.16
C ASP A 54 10.07 2.34 -0.60
N ALA A 55 8.83 1.95 -0.90
CA ALA A 55 7.64 2.73 -0.62
C ALA A 55 6.64 1.94 0.23
N GLN A 56 6.60 0.62 0.09
CA GLN A 56 5.65 -0.24 0.79
C GLN A 56 6.30 -1.58 1.16
N TYR A 57 6.20 -1.93 2.43
CA TYR A 57 6.60 -3.23 2.96
C TYR A 57 5.37 -4.13 3.10
N TYR A 58 5.39 -5.27 2.44
CA TYR A 58 4.23 -6.17 2.37
C TYR A 58 4.63 -7.64 2.54
N GLY A 59 3.68 -8.47 2.94
CA GLY A 59 3.93 -9.91 3.14
C GLY A 59 2.66 -10.74 3.01
N GLU A 60 2.84 -12.06 3.07
CA GLU A 60 1.73 -13.00 3.02
C GLU A 60 1.16 -13.30 4.41
N ILE A 61 -0.17 -13.33 4.51
CA ILE A 61 -0.88 -13.85 5.68
C ILE A 61 -1.95 -14.86 5.24
N ASP A 62 -2.35 -15.71 6.18
CA ASP A 62 -3.41 -16.70 6.05
C ASP A 62 -4.62 -16.30 6.91
N ILE A 63 -5.83 -16.36 6.35
CA ILE A 63 -7.08 -16.05 7.07
C ILE A 63 -8.10 -17.17 6.89
N GLY A 64 -8.74 -17.56 7.99
CA GLY A 64 -9.84 -18.53 8.02
C GLY A 64 -9.39 -19.99 8.07
N THR A 65 -10.36 -20.89 8.01
CA THR A 65 -10.12 -22.35 8.09
C THR A 65 -11.00 -23.09 7.08
N PRO A 66 -10.45 -23.69 6.01
CA PRO A 66 -9.03 -23.73 5.67
C PRO A 66 -8.44 -22.34 5.32
N PRO A 67 -7.11 -22.17 5.44
CA PRO A 67 -6.42 -20.92 5.13
C PRO A 67 -6.71 -20.36 3.73
N GLN A 68 -7.00 -19.05 3.66
CA GLN A 68 -7.05 -18.26 2.43
C GLN A 68 -5.90 -17.23 2.46
N LYS A 69 -5.09 -17.17 1.40
CA LYS A 69 -3.83 -16.39 1.33
C LYS A 69 -4.03 -14.96 0.84
N PHE A 70 -3.41 -13.99 1.52
CA PHE A 70 -3.47 -12.57 1.16
C PHE A 70 -2.10 -11.92 1.22
N GLN A 71 -1.81 -11.04 0.25
CA GLN A 71 -0.69 -10.11 0.33
C GLN A 71 -1.19 -8.83 1.02
N VAL A 72 -0.56 -8.43 2.13
CA VAL A 72 -0.96 -7.27 2.93
C VAL A 72 0.21 -6.32 3.15
N VAL A 73 -0.08 -5.03 3.21
CA VAL A 73 0.88 -4.01 3.62
C VAL A 73 0.95 -3.96 5.14
N PHE A 74 2.15 -3.98 5.71
CA PHE A 74 2.34 -3.78 7.14
C PHE A 74 2.40 -2.28 7.46
N ASP A 75 1.28 -1.76 7.94
CA ASP A 75 1.11 -0.33 8.25
C ASP A 75 1.20 -0.07 9.75
N THR A 76 2.28 0.58 10.20
CA THR A 76 2.46 0.96 11.60
C THR A 76 1.61 2.18 12.02
N GLY A 77 0.97 2.86 11.06
CA GLY A 77 0.12 4.03 11.29
C GLY A 77 -1.34 3.70 11.60
N SER A 78 -1.73 2.42 11.58
CA SER A 78 -3.10 1.99 11.84
C SER A 78 -3.16 0.69 12.67
N SER A 79 -4.33 0.39 13.21
CA SER A 79 -4.56 -0.78 14.09
C SER A 79 -5.59 -1.76 13.54
N ASN A 80 -6.06 -1.56 12.31
CA ASN A 80 -7.08 -2.39 11.68
C ASN A 80 -6.47 -3.29 10.61
N LEU A 81 -7.07 -4.47 10.42
CA LEU A 81 -6.80 -5.33 9.28
C LEU A 81 -7.95 -5.20 8.27
N TRP A 82 -7.63 -4.76 7.06
CA TRP A 82 -8.59 -4.63 5.96
C TRP A 82 -8.28 -5.66 4.87
N ILE A 83 -9.29 -6.45 4.49
CA ILE A 83 -9.18 -7.47 3.44
C ILE A 83 -10.37 -7.32 2.48
N PRO A 84 -10.15 -7.39 1.15
CA PRO A 84 -11.24 -7.36 0.18
C PRO A 84 -12.20 -8.54 0.39
N ASN A 85 -13.50 -8.26 0.50
CA ASN A 85 -14.53 -9.30 0.52
C ASN A 85 -14.86 -9.75 -0.92
N LYS A 86 -15.13 -11.05 -1.10
CA LYS A 86 -15.53 -11.65 -2.38
C LYS A 86 -16.67 -10.91 -3.08
N ASN A 87 -17.61 -10.38 -2.32
CA ASN A 87 -18.80 -9.71 -2.84
C ASN A 87 -18.59 -8.22 -3.18
N GLU A 88 -17.38 -7.70 -3.00
CA GLU A 88 -17.04 -6.31 -3.31
C GLU A 88 -16.78 -6.10 -4.82
N GLY A 89 -16.85 -4.84 -5.26
CA GLY A 89 -16.84 -4.43 -6.66
C GLY A 89 -15.64 -4.90 -7.50
N THR A 90 -15.74 -4.67 -8.82
CA THR A 90 -14.80 -5.18 -9.83
C THR A 90 -13.36 -4.69 -9.69
N ILE A 91 -13.12 -3.61 -8.94
CA ILE A 91 -11.79 -3.06 -8.65
C ILE A 91 -10.87 -4.06 -7.93
N PHE A 92 -11.44 -5.06 -7.25
CA PHE A 92 -10.68 -6.07 -6.51
C PHE A 92 -10.46 -7.37 -7.31
N ASN A 93 -10.83 -7.42 -8.59
CA ASN A 93 -10.72 -8.66 -9.38
C ASN A 93 -9.27 -9.14 -9.57
N THR A 94 -8.29 -8.25 -9.43
CA THR A 94 -6.86 -8.57 -9.48
C THR A 94 -6.27 -8.98 -8.13
N HIS A 95 -7.07 -8.95 -7.04
CA HIS A 95 -6.64 -9.28 -5.69
C HIS A 95 -7.32 -10.57 -5.20
N HIS A 96 -6.67 -11.28 -4.29
CA HIS A 96 -7.34 -12.31 -3.52
C HIS A 96 -8.44 -11.66 -2.67
N ARG A 97 -9.59 -12.33 -2.61
CA ARG A 97 -10.76 -11.87 -1.89
C ARG A 97 -11.20 -12.92 -0.88
N TYR A 98 -11.53 -12.48 0.32
CA TYR A 98 -11.99 -13.35 1.37
C TYR A 98 -13.40 -13.86 1.08
N ASP A 99 -13.53 -15.19 1.04
CA ASP A 99 -14.79 -15.90 0.94
C ASP A 99 -15.15 -16.47 2.31
N SER A 100 -16.01 -15.76 3.04
CA SER A 100 -16.45 -16.19 4.37
C SER A 100 -17.22 -17.51 4.35
N SER A 101 -17.88 -17.84 3.23
CA SER A 101 -18.61 -19.11 3.09
C SER A 101 -17.70 -20.33 3.05
N LYS A 102 -16.40 -20.13 2.76
CA LYS A 102 -15.38 -21.19 2.70
C LYS A 102 -14.57 -21.32 3.98
N SER A 103 -14.88 -20.55 5.03
CA SER A 103 -14.16 -20.59 6.30
C SER A 103 -15.07 -21.10 7.41
N SER A 104 -14.74 -22.26 7.97
CA SER A 104 -15.42 -22.88 9.12
C SER A 104 -15.27 -22.08 10.43
N THR A 105 -14.27 -21.21 10.53
CA THR A 105 -14.00 -20.36 11.69
C THR A 105 -14.56 -18.94 11.53
N TYR A 106 -15.27 -18.65 10.44
CA TYR A 106 -15.89 -17.35 10.24
C TYR A 106 -17.04 -17.11 11.23
N VAL A 107 -17.00 -15.94 11.88
CA VAL A 107 -18.11 -15.43 12.71
C VAL A 107 -18.51 -14.05 12.20
N LYS A 108 -19.81 -13.86 11.94
CA LYS A 108 -20.34 -12.59 11.45
C LYS A 108 -20.31 -11.53 12.56
N ASN A 109 -19.59 -10.43 12.34
CA ASN A 109 -19.61 -9.25 13.22
C ASN A 109 -20.82 -8.34 12.89
N GLY A 110 -20.94 -7.88 11.63
CA GLY A 110 -22.11 -7.13 11.14
C GLY A 110 -22.09 -5.61 11.39
N THR A 111 -21.11 -5.08 12.12
CA THR A 111 -20.88 -3.62 12.24
C THR A 111 -20.51 -2.99 10.91
N LYS A 112 -21.07 -1.81 10.62
CA LYS A 112 -20.75 -1.01 9.43
C LYS A 112 -19.55 -0.09 9.70
N PHE A 113 -18.70 0.09 8.69
CA PHE A 113 -17.53 0.98 8.69
C PHE A 113 -17.55 1.89 7.48
#